data_AF-A0A965WQU2-F1
#
_entry.id   AF-A0A965WQU2-F1
#
_cell.length_a   1.000
_cell.length_b   1.000
_cell.length_c   1.000
_cell.angle_alpha   90.00
_cell.angle_beta   90.00
_cell.angle_gamma   90.00
#
_symmetry.space_group_name_H-M   'P 1'
#
loop_
_entity.id
_entity.type
_entity.pdbx_description
1 polymer ?
#
loop_
_entity_poly.entity_id
_entity_poly.type
_entity_poly.pdbx_seq_one_letter_code
_entity_poly.pdbx_strand_id
1 'polypeptide(L)' 'MNKNMQTFIGCECNYKSADIVVFGAPFDGTTSYRPGARFGPSAIRHQSFGIETYSP' A
#
# COMPACT_ATOMS: atom_id res chain seq x y z
N MET A 1 -18.89 4.74 1.81
CA MET A 1 -17.45 4.89 1.48
C MET A 1 -17.10 3.80 0.49
N ASN A 2 -16.53 4.13 -0.67
CA ASN A 2 -16.26 3.14 -1.71
C ASN A 2 -15.08 2.23 -1.31
N LYS A 3 -15.15 0.94 -1.66
CA LYS A 3 -14.07 -0.03 -1.38
C LYS A 3 -12.81 0.41 -2.13
N ASN A 4 -11.67 0.46 -1.44
CA ASN A 4 -10.38 0.73 -2.08
C ASN A 4 -9.99 -0.48 -2.95
N MET A 5 -9.79 -0.26 -4.26
CA MET A 5 -9.48 -1.31 -5.23
C MET A 5 -7.97 -1.62 -5.32
N GLN A 6 -7.10 -0.81 -4.72
CA GLN A 6 -5.64 -1.05 -4.68
C GLN A 6 -5.20 -1.39 -3.25
N THR A 7 -5.35 -2.66 -2.88
CA THR A 7 -4.89 -3.22 -1.61
C THR A 7 -3.46 -3.78 -1.75
N PHE A 8 -2.86 -4.22 -0.65
CA PHE A 8 -1.53 -4.84 -0.63
C PHE A 8 -1.67 -6.31 -0.24
N ILE A 9 -1.15 -7.25 -1.05
CA ILE A 9 -1.10 -8.71 -0.77
C ILE A 9 -2.39 -9.25 -0.07
N GLY A 10 -3.57 -8.88 -0.54
CA GLY A 10 -4.83 -9.39 0.03
C GLY A 10 -5.32 -8.74 1.34
N CYS A 11 -4.74 -7.61 1.78
CA CYS A 11 -5.28 -6.78 2.86
C CYS A 11 -6.61 -6.10 2.44
N GLU A 12 -7.68 -6.88 2.35
CA GLU A 12 -8.99 -6.46 1.84
C GLU A 12 -10.05 -6.23 2.93
N CYS A 13 -9.72 -6.53 4.18
CA CYS A 13 -10.63 -6.34 5.30
C CYS A 13 -11.01 -4.86 5.43
N ASN A 14 -12.22 -4.62 5.93
CA ASN A 14 -12.64 -3.26 6.21
C ASN A 14 -11.92 -2.75 7.46
N TYR A 15 -11.81 -1.43 7.62
CA TYR A 15 -11.11 -0.79 8.74
C TYR A 15 -11.61 -1.24 10.12
N LYS A 16 -12.89 -1.58 10.28
CA LYS A 16 -13.46 -1.95 11.58
C LYS A 16 -13.12 -3.39 11.98
N SER A 17 -12.89 -4.26 11.00
CA SER A 17 -12.57 -5.68 11.19
C SER A 17 -11.08 -5.97 11.06
N ALA A 18 -10.26 -4.95 10.83
CA ALA A 18 -8.82 -5.12 10.63
C ALA A 18 -8.10 -5.08 11.99
N ASP A 19 -7.31 -6.11 12.29
CA ASP A 19 -6.40 -6.07 13.44
C ASP A 19 -5.22 -5.12 13.20
N ILE A 20 -4.78 -5.04 11.94
CA ILE A 20 -3.67 -4.18 11.48
C ILE A 20 -4.10 -3.50 10.18
N VAL A 21 -3.78 -2.20 10.08
CA VAL A 21 -4.09 -1.39 8.91
C VAL A 21 -2.80 -0.95 8.21
N VAL A 22 -2.69 -1.30 6.92
CA VAL A 22 -1.62 -0.80 6.04
C VAL A 22 -2.14 0.40 5.25
N PHE A 23 -1.73 1.61 5.65
CA PHE A 23 -2.05 2.84 4.93
C PHE A 23 -0.81 3.39 4.20
N GLY A 24 -1.05 4.12 3.10
CA GLY A 24 0.01 4.80 2.36
C GLY A 24 0.07 6.29 2.72
N ALA A 25 1.26 6.84 2.92
CA ALA A 25 1.49 8.27 3.07
C ALA A 25 2.24 8.80 1.83
N PRO A 26 1.54 9.18 0.75
CA PRO A 26 2.16 9.61 -0.51
C PRO A 26 2.72 11.04 -0.38
N PHE A 27 3.84 11.18 0.31
CA PHE A 27 4.47 12.45 0.60
C PHE A 27 5.98 12.36 0.43
N ASP A 28 6.58 13.38 -0.17
CA ASP A 28 8.03 13.52 -0.31
C ASP A 28 8.50 14.98 -0.20
N GLY A 29 7.68 15.87 0.37
CA GLY A 29 7.93 17.31 0.41
C GLY A 29 9.17 17.72 1.24
N THR A 30 9.66 16.85 2.10
CA THR A 30 10.90 17.06 2.89
C THR A 30 12.15 16.48 2.23
N THR A 31 12.03 15.92 1.02
CA THR A 31 13.16 15.32 0.31
C THR A 31 14.06 16.41 -0.27
N SER A 32 15.36 16.38 0.03
CA SER A 32 16.33 17.41 -0.39
C SER A 32 17.05 17.13 -1.71
N TYR A 33 16.93 15.91 -2.27
CA TYR A 33 17.69 15.51 -3.45
C TYR A 33 16.83 14.85 -4.54
N ARG A 34 16.41 13.58 -4.34
CA ARG A 34 15.67 12.82 -5.36
C ARG A 34 14.19 12.69 -4.98
N PRO A 35 13.29 13.52 -5.53
CA PRO A 35 11.85 13.38 -5.28
C PRO A 35 11.29 12.09 -5.91
N GLY A 36 10.08 11.71 -5.51
CA GLY A 36 9.36 10.56 -6.08
C GLY A 36 8.83 9.58 -5.05
N ALA A 37 9.22 9.67 -3.78
CA ALA A 37 8.73 8.77 -2.73
C ALA A 37 7.20 8.86 -2.55
N ARG A 38 6.57 9.98 -2.95
CA ARG A 38 5.11 10.12 -2.96
C ARG A 38 4.41 9.07 -3.84
N PHE A 39 5.08 8.53 -4.85
CA PHE A 39 4.53 7.50 -5.74
C PHE A 39 4.72 6.07 -5.17
N GLY A 40 5.56 5.92 -4.15
CA GLY A 40 5.90 4.63 -3.53
C GLY A 40 4.68 3.82 -3.09
N PRO A 41 3.73 4.39 -2.31
CA PRO A 41 2.57 3.62 -1.85
C PRO A 41 1.73 3.01 -2.98
N SER A 42 1.54 3.72 -4.09
CA SER A 42 0.79 3.20 -5.25
C SER A 42 1.59 2.14 -5.99
N ALA A 43 2.89 2.39 -6.23
CA ALA A 43 3.78 1.43 -6.89
C ALA A 43 3.90 0.11 -6.11
N ILE A 44 4.07 0.18 -4.79
CA ILE A 44 4.14 -1.00 -3.91
C ILE A 44 2.84 -1.81 -4.00
N ARG A 45 1.67 -1.17 -3.93
CA ARG A 45 0.37 -1.86 -4.03
C ARG A 45 0.20 -2.52 -5.39
N HIS A 46 0.54 -1.83 -6.46
CA HIS A 46 0.46 -2.37 -7.81
C HIS A 46 1.36 -3.60 -8.01
N GLN A 47 2.62 -3.54 -7.53
CA GLN A 47 3.57 -4.63 -7.67
C GLN A 47 3.32 -5.78 -6.68
N SER A 48 2.57 -5.54 -5.61
CA SER A 48 2.27 -6.56 -4.59
C SER A 48 1.49 -7.76 -5.13
N PHE A 49 0.86 -7.64 -6.30
CA PHE A 49 0.19 -8.74 -6.98
C PHE A 49 1.13 -9.95 -7.24
N GLY A 50 2.42 -9.71 -7.45
CA GLY A 50 3.39 -10.79 -7.70
C GLY A 50 3.94 -11.48 -6.45
N ILE A 51 3.46 -11.12 -5.26
CA ILE A 51 3.95 -11.68 -3.99
C ILE A 51 2.98 -12.77 -3.54
N GLU A 52 3.49 -13.98 -3.38
CA GLU A 52 2.73 -15.11 -2.87
C GLU A 52 2.49 -14.97 -1.36
N THR A 53 1.29 -15.35 -0.90
CA THR A 53 0.93 -15.36 0.53
C THR A 53 1.44 -16.59 1.27
N TYR A 54 1.93 -17.59 0.54
CA TYR A 54 2.44 -18.84 1.09
C TYR A 54 3.68 -19.29 0.32
N SER A 55 4.69 -19.74 1.06
CA SER A 55 5.87 -20.42 0.53
C SER A 55 6.09 -21.67 1.38
N PRO A 56 6.09 -22.88 0.77
CA PRO A 56 6.17 -24.15 1.49
C PRO A 56 7.52 -24.43 2.14
#